data_AF-A0A7N5JPN5-F1
#
_entry.id   AF-A0A7N5JPN5-F1
#
_cell.length_a   1.000
_cell.length_b   1.000
_cell.length_c   1.000
_cell.angle_alpha   90.00
_cell.angle_beta   90.00
_cell.angle_gamma   90.00
#
_symmetry.space_group_name_H-M   'P 1'
#
loop_
_entity.id
_entity.type
_entity.pdbx_description
1 polymer ?
#
loop_
_entity_poly.entity_id
_entity_poly.type
_entity_poly.pdbx_seq_one_letter_code
_entity_poly.pdbx_strand_id
1 'polypeptide(L)'
;MWRRFWTLVAGAARGPRSPRSCTRQGSGAPVPGSGATVFALSSGQGRCGIAVIRTSGPASGHALRSLTAPQDLPPARSACLRLLSHPRSGEPLDRALVLWFPGPQSFTGEDCAEFHVHGGPAVVSGVLQALVPSRRQCARAAAS
;
A
#
# COMPACT_ATOMS: atom_id res chain seq x y z
N MET A 1 -27.85 21.30 9.21
CA MET A 1 -29.05 20.53 9.61
C MET A 1 -28.96 19.11 9.06
N TRP A 2 -27.99 18.30 9.50
CA TRP A 2 -27.90 16.88 9.12
C TRP A 2 -27.64 16.10 10.41
N ARG A 3 -28.74 15.71 11.06
CA ARG A 3 -28.79 14.84 12.23
C ARG A 3 -29.79 13.74 11.88
N ARG A 4 -29.45 12.49 12.21
CA ARG A 4 -30.35 11.35 12.41
C ARG A 4 -30.97 10.68 11.19
N PHE A 5 -30.22 9.78 10.59
CA PHE A 5 -30.71 8.46 10.15
C PHE A 5 -29.60 7.52 10.63
N TRP A 6 -29.83 6.63 11.58
CA TRP A 6 -30.18 5.23 11.31
C TRP A 6 -30.49 4.57 12.65
N THR A 7 -31.64 3.93 12.78
CA THR A 7 -31.94 2.97 13.85
C THR A 7 -32.53 1.71 13.19
N LEU A 8 -31.84 0.58 13.44
CA LEU A 8 -32.21 -0.85 13.54
C LEU A 8 -33.49 -1.35 12.82
N VAL A 9 -33.52 -2.55 12.23
CA VAL A 9 -33.39 -3.87 12.89
C VAL A 9 -33.20 -4.95 11.80
N ALA A 10 -32.39 -5.97 12.07
CA ALA A 10 -32.72 -7.38 11.76
C ALA A 10 -31.73 -8.32 12.46
N GLY A 11 -32.22 -9.01 13.49
CA GLY A 11 -31.54 -10.14 14.09
C GLY A 11 -31.74 -11.42 13.27
N ALA A 12 -30.75 -12.30 13.31
CA ALA A 12 -30.92 -13.74 13.12
C ALA A 12 -29.80 -14.46 13.86
N ALA A 13 -30.18 -15.20 14.90
CA ALA A 13 -29.30 -16.04 15.69
C ALA A 13 -28.69 -17.16 14.83
N ARG A 14 -27.39 -17.41 14.99
CA ARG A 14 -26.71 -18.62 14.50
C ARG A 14 -25.96 -19.23 15.68
N GLY A 15 -26.25 -20.51 15.95
CA GLY A 15 -25.83 -21.26 17.12
C GLY A 15 -24.31 -21.44 17.30
N PRO A 16 -23.90 -22.15 18.36
CA PRO A 16 -22.51 -22.23 18.77
C PRO A 16 -21.67 -22.94 17.70
N ARG A 17 -20.77 -22.20 17.05
CA ARG A 17 -19.74 -22.76 16.17
C ARG A 17 -18.58 -23.25 17.03
N SER A 18 -18.38 -24.56 17.03
CA SER A 18 -17.18 -25.21 17.57
C SER A 18 -15.90 -24.50 17.08
N PRO A 19 -14.90 -24.26 17.96
CA PRO A 19 -13.63 -23.69 17.54
C PRO A 19 -12.90 -24.73 16.70
N ARG A 20 -12.98 -24.61 15.37
CA ARG A 20 -12.04 -25.31 14.50
C ARG A 20 -10.68 -24.68 14.74
N SER A 21 -9.85 -25.37 15.51
CA SER A 21 -8.42 -25.15 15.55
C SER A 21 -7.86 -25.39 14.16
N CYS A 22 -7.82 -24.32 13.35
CA CYS A 22 -6.95 -24.29 12.20
C CYS A 22 -5.53 -24.05 12.74
N THR A 23 -4.91 -25.11 13.23
CA THR A 23 -3.44 -25.15 13.34
C THR A 23 -2.92 -25.02 11.92
N ARG A 24 -2.62 -23.78 11.51
CA ARG A 24 -1.86 -23.50 10.31
C ARG A 24 -0.50 -24.14 10.51
N GLN A 25 -0.35 -25.34 9.99
CA GLN A 25 0.93 -26.01 9.86
C GLN A 25 1.87 -25.01 9.17
N GLY A 26 2.95 -24.66 9.88
CA GLY A 26 4.01 -23.84 9.33
C GLY A 26 4.70 -24.62 8.22
N SER A 27 4.24 -24.44 6.99
CA SER A 27 5.14 -24.55 5.84
C SER A 27 6.15 -23.43 6.00
N GLY A 28 7.44 -23.79 6.06
CA GLY A 28 8.54 -22.90 6.36
C GLY A 28 8.39 -21.55 5.65
N ALA A 29 8.34 -20.47 6.44
CA ALA A 29 8.32 -19.14 5.90
C ALA A 29 9.57 -18.96 5.03
N PRO A 30 9.45 -18.49 3.77
CA PRO A 30 10.62 -18.10 3.02
C PRO A 30 11.33 -17.00 3.83
N VAL A 31 12.64 -17.10 3.94
CA VAL A 31 13.48 -16.11 4.62
C VAL A 31 13.09 -14.72 4.08
N PRO A 32 12.57 -13.79 4.91
CA PRO A 32 12.22 -12.46 4.43
C PRO A 32 13.52 -11.75 4.08
N GLY A 33 13.84 -11.67 2.78
CA GLY A 33 15.09 -11.04 2.33
C GLY A 33 15.59 -11.41 0.93
N SER A 34 15.02 -12.39 0.22
CA SER A 34 15.55 -12.83 -1.09
C SER A 34 14.68 -12.50 -2.31
N GLY A 35 13.55 -11.79 -2.13
CA GLY A 35 12.64 -11.40 -3.22
C GLY A 35 12.89 -9.97 -3.71
N ALA A 36 12.86 -9.74 -5.03
CA ALA A 36 12.87 -8.39 -5.57
C ALA A 36 11.60 -7.64 -5.14
N THR A 37 11.71 -6.35 -4.79
CA THR A 37 10.51 -5.56 -4.48
C THR A 37 9.74 -5.29 -5.76
N VAL A 38 8.43 -5.41 -5.74
CA VAL A 38 7.57 -5.14 -6.89
C VAL A 38 6.66 -3.95 -6.63
N PHE A 39 6.26 -3.23 -7.67
CA PHE A 39 5.26 -2.18 -7.57
C PHE A 39 4.30 -2.14 -8.76
N ALA A 40 3.06 -1.72 -8.49
CA ALA A 40 2.03 -1.56 -9.51
C ALA A 40 0.89 -0.64 -9.07
N LEU A 41 0.16 -0.13 -10.05
CA LEU A 41 -1.19 0.38 -9.83
C LEU A 41 -2.06 -0.79 -9.33
N SER A 42 -2.65 -0.62 -8.15
CA SER A 42 -3.46 -1.62 -7.44
C SER A 42 -4.96 -1.28 -7.43
N SER A 43 -5.34 -0.13 -7.97
CA SER A 43 -6.73 0.24 -8.26
C SER A 43 -7.07 0.03 -9.75
N GLY A 44 -8.34 0.24 -10.11
CA GLY A 44 -8.77 0.27 -11.52
C GLY A 44 -8.01 1.33 -12.32
N GLN A 45 -7.87 1.08 -13.63
CA GLN A 45 -7.25 2.01 -14.57
C GLN A 45 -8.25 3.09 -15.04
N GLY A 46 -7.72 4.24 -15.45
CA GLY A 46 -8.50 5.36 -15.96
C GLY A 46 -8.55 6.55 -14.99
N ARG A 47 -9.41 7.52 -15.30
CA ARG A 47 -9.62 8.70 -14.45
C ARG A 47 -10.48 8.33 -13.25
N CYS A 48 -10.00 8.64 -12.06
CA CYS A 48 -10.74 8.42 -10.81
C CYS A 48 -10.38 9.50 -9.77
N GLY A 49 -11.12 9.56 -8.67
CA GLY A 49 -10.78 10.45 -7.56
C GLY A 49 -9.46 10.05 -6.91
N ILE A 50 -9.31 8.76 -6.59
CA ILE A 50 -8.12 8.18 -5.95
C ILE A 50 -7.64 6.96 -6.74
N ALA A 51 -6.34 6.91 -6.98
CA ALA A 51 -5.62 5.75 -7.46
C ALA A 51 -4.69 5.23 -6.35
N VAL A 52 -4.59 3.90 -6.23
CA VAL A 52 -3.72 3.26 -5.24
C VAL A 52 -2.54 2.63 -5.96
N ILE A 53 -1.33 3.05 -5.62
CA ILE A 53 -0.08 2.41 -6.07
C ILE A 53 0.49 1.68 -4.87
N ARG A 54 0.92 0.43 -5.06
CA ARG A 54 1.46 -0.41 -3.99
C ARG A 54 2.85 -0.90 -4.35
N THR A 55 3.72 -0.95 -3.34
CA THR A 55 5.01 -1.65 -3.35
C THR A 55 4.93 -2.85 -2.40
N SER A 56 5.59 -3.96 -2.73
CA SER A 56 5.73 -5.15 -1.89
C SER A 56 7.13 -5.72 -2.01
N GLY A 57 7.78 -6.03 -0.89
CA GLY A 57 9.13 -6.59 -0.81
C GLY A 57 10.07 -5.78 0.08
N PRO A 58 11.33 -6.22 0.24
CA PRO A 58 12.28 -5.69 1.24
C PRO A 58 12.64 -4.21 1.06
N ALA A 59 12.43 -3.63 -0.12
CA ALA A 59 12.72 -2.23 -0.40
C ALA A 59 11.48 -1.32 -0.35
N SER A 60 10.29 -1.83 0.02
CA SER A 60 9.06 -1.01 0.10
C SER A 60 9.21 0.18 1.06
N GLY A 61 9.87 -0.01 2.20
CA GLY A 61 10.15 1.07 3.14
C GLY A 61 11.17 2.09 2.59
N HIS A 62 12.14 1.65 1.78
CA HIS A 62 13.04 2.57 1.09
C HIS A 62 12.28 3.39 0.03
N ALA A 63 11.44 2.74 -0.78
CA ALA A 63 10.63 3.39 -1.80
C ALA A 63 9.73 4.48 -1.17
N LEU A 64 9.05 4.16 -0.06
CA LEU A 64 8.21 5.12 0.66
C LEU A 64 8.99 6.35 1.14
N ARG A 65 10.15 6.16 1.76
CA ARG A 65 11.02 7.25 2.21
C ARG A 65 11.53 8.10 1.05
N SER A 66 11.95 7.45 -0.04
CA SER A 66 12.50 8.14 -1.20
C SER A 66 11.52 9.12 -1.85
N LEU A 67 10.22 8.84 -1.79
CA LEU A 67 9.18 9.70 -2.36
C LEU A 67 8.68 10.77 -1.40
N THR A 68 8.72 10.54 -0.08
CA THR A 68 8.03 11.42 0.86
C THR A 68 8.92 12.53 1.43
N ALA A 69 10.25 12.37 1.38
CA ALA A 69 11.28 13.27 1.93
C ALA A 69 11.53 13.33 3.47
N PRO A 70 10.78 12.70 4.40
CA PRO A 70 11.24 12.48 5.78
C PRO A 70 12.01 11.17 5.91
N GLN A 71 12.87 11.10 6.94
CA GLN A 71 13.65 9.91 7.26
C GLN A 71 12.81 8.77 7.87
N ASP A 72 11.72 9.10 8.55
CA ASP A 72 10.90 8.11 9.25
C ASP A 72 9.70 7.62 8.43
N LEU A 73 9.46 6.32 8.54
CA LEU A 73 8.25 5.70 8.01
C LEU A 73 7.02 6.14 8.84
N PRO A 74 5.85 6.26 8.21
CA PRO A 74 4.59 6.37 8.94
C PRO A 74 4.45 5.25 9.99
N PRO A 75 3.77 5.49 11.12
CA PRO A 75 3.40 4.42 12.03
C PRO A 75 2.69 3.30 11.27
N ALA A 76 3.00 2.06 11.61
CA ALA A 76 2.43 0.90 10.94
C ALA A 76 0.90 1.00 10.89
N ARG A 77 0.32 0.77 9.71
CA ARG A 77 -1.13 0.74 9.46
C ARG A 77 -1.84 2.06 9.78
N SER A 78 -1.11 3.17 9.79
CA SER A 78 -1.67 4.50 10.00
C SER A 78 -1.52 5.35 8.74
N ALA A 79 -2.63 5.92 8.27
CA ALA A 79 -2.62 6.82 7.13
C ALA A 79 -1.99 8.16 7.50
N CYS A 80 -1.00 8.59 6.73
CA CYS A 80 -0.33 9.88 6.91
C CYS A 80 -0.42 10.70 5.63
N LEU A 81 -0.78 11.98 5.73
CA LEU A 81 -0.69 12.89 4.60
C LEU A 81 0.78 13.30 4.39
N ARG A 82 1.27 13.14 3.16
CA ARG A 82 2.64 13.50 2.76
C ARG A 82 2.65 14.15 1.38
N LEU A 83 3.61 15.05 1.16
CA LEU A 83 3.96 15.48 -0.18
C LEU A 83 4.85 14.40 -0.79
N LEU A 84 4.43 13.87 -1.93
CA LEU A 84 5.26 13.01 -2.77
C LEU A 84 6.07 13.89 -3.71
N SER A 85 7.36 13.65 -3.78
CA SER A 85 8.28 14.32 -4.69
C SER A 85 9.14 13.31 -5.44
N HIS A 86 9.52 13.64 -6.66
CA HIS A 86 10.41 12.79 -7.45
C HIS A 86 11.81 12.77 -6.80
N PRO A 87 12.40 11.59 -6.51
CA PRO A 87 13.59 11.48 -5.66
C PRO A 87 14.86 12.12 -6.25
N ARG A 88 14.93 12.25 -7.59
CA ARG A 88 16.06 12.89 -8.29
C ARG A 88 15.88 14.40 -8.56
N SER A 89 14.72 14.81 -9.10
CA SER A 89 14.47 16.20 -9.47
C SER A 89 13.94 17.05 -8.31
N GLY A 90 13.41 16.43 -7.26
CA GLY A 90 12.70 17.12 -6.17
C GLY A 90 11.32 17.66 -6.56
N GLU A 91 10.89 17.46 -7.81
CA GLU A 91 9.62 17.96 -8.32
C GLU A 91 8.44 17.37 -7.51
N PRO A 92 7.50 18.20 -7.03
CA PRO A 92 6.32 17.71 -6.33
C PRO A 92 5.40 16.95 -7.30
N LEU A 93 5.03 15.72 -6.93
CA LEU A 93 4.17 14.84 -7.69
C LEU A 93 2.72 14.91 -7.23
N ASP A 94 2.48 14.82 -5.92
CA ASP A 94 1.14 14.85 -5.32
C ASP A 94 1.16 15.07 -3.81
N ARG A 95 0.05 15.56 -3.23
CA ARG A 95 -0.21 15.45 -1.78
C ARG A 95 -1.13 14.27 -1.54
N ALA A 96 -0.56 13.17 -1.05
CA ALA A 96 -1.21 11.87 -1.00
C ALA A 96 -1.24 11.29 0.41
N LEU A 97 -2.22 10.41 0.68
CA LEU A 97 -2.16 9.56 1.85
C LEU A 97 -1.17 8.43 1.58
N VAL A 98 -0.30 8.15 2.53
CA VAL A 98 0.62 7.03 2.49
C VAL A 98 0.42 6.10 3.68
N LEU A 99 0.57 4.81 3.44
CA LEU A 99 0.45 3.77 4.46
C LEU A 99 1.68 2.86 4.43
N TRP A 100 2.14 2.49 5.62
CA TRP A 100 3.21 1.54 5.83
C TRP A 100 2.68 0.26 6.47
N PHE A 101 2.98 -0.88 5.86
CA PHE A 101 2.57 -2.21 6.31
C PHE A 101 3.81 -3.09 6.47
N PRO A 102 4.43 -3.11 7.66
CA PRO A 102 5.53 -4.03 7.90
C PRO A 102 5.04 -5.47 7.87
N GLY A 103 5.81 -6.35 7.24
CA GLY A 103 5.59 -7.80 7.28
C GLY A 103 5.71 -8.34 8.71
N PRO A 104 5.15 -9.52 9.02
CA PRO A 104 4.43 -10.43 8.12
C PRO A 104 2.93 -10.10 7.97
N GLN A 105 2.43 -9.07 8.64
CA GLN A 105 1.00 -8.73 8.69
C GLN A 105 0.62 -7.72 7.60
N SER A 106 0.91 -8.07 6.34
CA SER A 106 0.59 -7.29 5.15
C SER A 106 -0.20 -8.13 4.14
N PHE A 107 -0.61 -7.54 3.01
CA PHE A 107 -1.34 -8.26 1.96
C PHE A 107 -0.55 -9.45 1.37
N THR A 108 0.76 -9.28 1.14
CA THR A 108 1.63 -10.32 0.56
C THR A 108 2.39 -11.12 1.62
N GLY A 109 2.37 -10.67 2.87
CA GLY A 109 3.24 -11.17 3.94
C GLY A 109 4.63 -10.54 3.95
N GLU A 110 4.96 -9.70 2.97
CA GLU A 110 6.21 -8.93 2.91
C GLU A 110 5.99 -7.50 3.42
N ASP A 111 7.07 -6.71 3.50
CA ASP A 111 6.95 -5.27 3.70
C ASP A 111 6.22 -4.62 2.52
N CYS A 112 5.16 -3.86 2.81
CA CYS A 112 4.35 -3.16 1.79
C CYS A 112 4.21 -1.68 2.12
N ALA A 113 4.19 -0.84 1.08
CA ALA A 113 3.75 0.55 1.19
C ALA A 113 2.70 0.87 0.13
N GLU A 114 1.71 1.68 0.52
CA GLU A 114 0.66 2.15 -0.38
C GLU A 114 0.68 3.67 -0.50
N PHE A 115 0.45 4.16 -1.71
CA PHE A 115 0.34 5.56 -2.08
C PHE A 115 -1.06 5.79 -2.66
N HIS A 116 -1.86 6.55 -1.94
CA HIS A 116 -3.24 6.89 -2.27
C HIS A 116 -3.24 8.28 -2.89
N VAL A 117 -3.02 8.31 -4.20
CA VAL A 117 -2.77 9.52 -4.99
C VAL A 117 -4.03 9.94 -5.74
N HIS A 118 -4.08 11.18 -6.20
CA HIS A 118 -5.13 11.61 -7.11
C HIS A 118 -5.11 10.76 -8.40
N GLY A 119 -6.29 10.32 -8.85
CA GLY A 119 -6.44 9.43 -10.01
C GLY A 119 -6.26 10.10 -11.38
N GLY A 120 -5.44 11.15 -11.46
CA GLY A 120 -5.04 11.78 -12.70
C GLY A 120 -3.94 10.97 -13.41
N PRO A 121 -4.03 10.71 -14.73
CA PRO A 121 -3.01 9.93 -15.45
C PRO A 121 -1.59 10.48 -15.30
N ALA A 122 -1.42 11.81 -15.24
CA ALA A 122 -0.13 12.45 -15.03
C ALA A 122 0.46 12.13 -13.65
N VAL A 123 -0.34 12.19 -12.60
CA VAL A 123 0.08 11.87 -11.22
C VAL A 123 0.46 10.40 -11.11
N VAL A 124 -0.40 9.49 -11.57
CA VAL A 124 -0.14 8.05 -11.53
C VAL A 124 1.13 7.71 -12.31
N SER A 125 1.29 8.25 -13.52
CA SER A 125 2.50 8.03 -14.33
C SER A 125 3.74 8.60 -13.65
N GLY A 126 3.66 9.83 -13.10
CA GLY A 126 4.77 10.48 -12.40
C GLY A 126 5.26 9.69 -11.20
N VAL A 127 4.34 9.18 -10.36
CA VAL A 127 4.70 8.35 -9.20
C VAL A 127 5.28 7.00 -9.62
N LEU A 128 4.69 6.32 -10.61
CA LEU A 128 5.25 5.07 -11.13
C LEU A 128 6.64 5.28 -11.73
N GLN A 129 6.85 6.38 -12.45
CA GLN A 129 8.15 6.75 -13.00
C GLN A 129 9.14 7.12 -11.91
N ALA A 130 8.72 7.73 -10.80
CA ALA A 130 9.59 8.05 -9.67
C ALA A 130 10.02 6.80 -8.87
N LEU A 131 9.24 5.71 -8.92
CA LEU A 131 9.61 4.40 -8.37
C LEU A 131 10.58 3.61 -9.27
N VAL A 132 10.58 3.87 -10.58
CA VAL A 132 11.50 3.25 -11.55
C VAL A 132 13.00 3.54 -11.29
N PRO A 133 13.47 4.75 -10.93
CA PRO A 133 14.86 5.03 -10.55
C PRO A 133 15.43 4.03 -9.55
N SER A 134 14.57 3.49 -8.70
CA SER A 134 14.89 2.46 -7.73
C SER A 134 15.00 1.07 -8.35
N ARG A 135 15.20 0.88 -9.67
CA ARG A 135 15.26 -0.45 -10.35
C ARG A 135 16.22 -1.45 -9.72
N ARG A 136 17.30 -0.98 -9.06
CA ARG A 136 18.21 -1.84 -8.29
C ARG A 136 17.52 -2.51 -7.09
N GLN A 137 16.39 -1.97 -6.65
CA GLN A 137 15.68 -2.31 -5.44
C GLN A 137 14.22 -2.72 -5.72
N CYS A 138 13.56 -2.14 -6.73
CA CYS A 138 12.14 -2.34 -7.08
C CYS A 138 11.90 -2.56 -8.59
N ALA A 139 11.08 -3.53 -8.97
CA ALA A 139 10.64 -3.80 -10.34
C ALA A 139 9.13 -3.51 -10.52
N ARG A 140 8.71 -3.08 -11.71
CA ARG A 140 7.28 -2.92 -11.99
C ARG A 140 6.67 -4.30 -12.23
N ALA A 141 5.58 -4.64 -11.55
CA ALA A 141 4.87 -5.88 -11.83
C ALA A 141 4.20 -5.80 -13.22
N ALA A 142 4.14 -6.92 -13.93
CA ALA A 142 3.42 -7.01 -15.19
C ALA A 142 1.92 -6.75 -14.96
N ALA A 143 1.31 -5.91 -15.80
CA ALA A 143 -0.14 -5.75 -15.79
C ALA A 143 -0.75 -7.04 -16.37
N SER A 144 -1.67 -7.66 -15.62
CA SER A 144 -2.51 -8.76 -16.10
C SER A 144 -3.54 -8.29 -17.10
#